data_AF-A0A136JED0-F1
#
_entry.id   AF-A0A136JED0-F1
#
_cell.length_a   1.000
_cell.length_b   1.000
_cell.length_c   1.000
_cell.angle_alpha   90.00
_cell.angle_beta   90.00
_cell.angle_gamma   90.00
#
_symmetry.space_group_name_H-M   'P 1'
#
loop_
_entity.id
_entity.type
_entity.pdbx_description
1 polymer ?
#
loop_
_entity_poly.entity_id
_entity_poly.type
_entity_poly.pdbx_seq_one_letter_code
_entity_poly.pdbx_strand_id
1 'polypeptide(L)'
;MPGPNDVLRSYTDIWRDFIPEAQRHSFEFGGWFYVEVIPGKLAVFSLNTMYFFDRNAGIDDCAKPSEPGYKHFDWLRIQLQFLRNRGMKAILMGHVPPARTASKQLWDETCWQKYTLWLKQYRDVVVGSVYGHMNIDHFLLQDSKDLDFSLREAGGGKLSSRREPLEDDMSINSGADYLIDLRNLWAQLPKPAALKASVDTQGKKKKKHKKNKLGGPWAERYQLSLVSPSIVPNYFPSIRVIEYNITGLENAATWVDHMRGQNADSSLTAADDAEVAVLGEQLQEVLELRELSDGTVDVEGKKKKKKKKPKQPSFVVPEPPSKSAGPGPAYSPQPLTFTGFTQYYANLTRINNDIAPSDHDEVREDEADIDLSRWNPGKHHGKKPKHDKPSPNEFAYEVEYDTFNDKIYKLKDLTVRSFVELAHTIGQASAKAKAGARGMDDEDDDYEEDSEGDDSDFDYDEDEAEDDEDDEDDEDDEDEDGAGEEEDEEDEDGQVESNTAGKKGKKGKGKKGKKKKARKVWLHFAKHAFVSTRSVKELKGIDK
;
A
#
# COMPACT_ATOMS: atom_id res chain seq x y z
N MET A 1 -15.63 -8.95 -20.29
CA MET A 1 -15.46 -8.64 -21.73
C MET A 1 -14.85 -7.24 -21.87
N PRO A 2 -14.14 -6.94 -22.97
CA PRO A 2 -13.81 -5.56 -23.35
C PRO A 2 -15.09 -4.73 -23.62
N GLY A 3 -14.95 -3.40 -23.70
CA GLY A 3 -16.00 -2.51 -24.22
C GLY A 3 -15.92 -2.33 -25.74
N PRO A 4 -16.90 -1.62 -26.34
CA PRO A 4 -18.12 -1.12 -25.71
C PRO A 4 -19.11 -2.25 -25.38
N ASN A 5 -19.79 -2.12 -24.25
CA ASN A 5 -20.82 -3.06 -23.80
C ASN A 5 -21.82 -2.36 -22.87
N ASP A 6 -22.98 -2.98 -22.67
CA ASP A 6 -24.11 -2.30 -22.02
C ASP A 6 -23.91 -2.06 -20.52
N VAL A 7 -23.01 -2.82 -19.87
CA VAL A 7 -22.59 -2.56 -18.48
C VAL A 7 -21.79 -1.26 -18.39
N LEU A 8 -20.79 -1.07 -19.27
CA LEU A 8 -20.00 0.17 -19.31
C LEU A 8 -20.86 1.37 -19.71
N ARG A 9 -21.84 1.20 -20.63
CA ARG A 9 -22.84 2.25 -20.93
C ARG A 9 -23.67 2.63 -19.71
N SER A 10 -24.21 1.63 -19.01
CA SER A 10 -25.00 1.85 -17.79
C SER A 10 -24.20 2.62 -16.73
N TYR A 11 -22.92 2.29 -16.54
CA TYR A 11 -22.03 3.08 -15.68
C TYR A 11 -21.66 4.46 -16.25
N THR A 12 -21.66 4.65 -17.57
CA THR A 12 -21.43 5.96 -18.21
C THR A 12 -22.59 6.90 -17.91
N ASP A 13 -23.83 6.40 -17.90
CA ASP A 13 -25.02 7.16 -17.52
C ASP A 13 -25.04 7.44 -16.00
N ILE A 14 -24.78 6.42 -15.17
CA ILE A 14 -24.80 6.54 -13.69
C ILE A 14 -23.67 7.45 -13.17
N TRP A 15 -22.50 7.46 -13.82
CA TRP A 15 -21.34 8.28 -13.45
C TRP A 15 -21.09 9.46 -14.39
N ARG A 16 -22.09 9.84 -15.21
CA ARG A 16 -22.00 10.93 -16.22
C ARG A 16 -21.47 12.25 -15.65
N ASP A 17 -21.80 12.53 -14.40
CA ASP A 17 -21.48 13.77 -13.69
C ASP A 17 -20.12 13.69 -12.94
N PHE A 18 -19.50 12.50 -12.90
CA PHE A 18 -18.13 12.27 -12.39
C PHE A 18 -17.10 11.98 -13.51
N ILE A 19 -17.56 11.62 -14.71
CA ILE A 19 -16.73 11.30 -15.88
C ILE A 19 -16.83 12.46 -16.89
N PRO A 20 -15.76 13.28 -17.06
CA PRO A 20 -15.71 14.37 -18.03
C PRO A 20 -16.04 13.89 -19.44
N GLU A 21 -16.71 14.72 -20.24
CA GLU A 21 -17.22 14.31 -21.55
C GLU A 21 -16.13 13.77 -22.49
N ALA A 22 -14.98 14.45 -22.54
CA ALA A 22 -13.80 14.01 -23.29
C ALA A 22 -13.26 12.62 -22.88
N GLN A 23 -13.63 12.10 -21.71
CA GLN A 23 -13.25 10.78 -21.21
C GLN A 23 -14.31 9.69 -21.44
N ARG A 24 -15.58 10.05 -21.72
CA ARG A 24 -16.68 9.06 -21.80
C ARG A 24 -16.44 7.98 -22.86
N HIS A 25 -15.88 8.33 -24.02
CA HIS A 25 -15.51 7.34 -25.04
C HIS A 25 -14.40 6.36 -24.57
N SER A 26 -13.43 6.83 -23.77
CA SER A 26 -12.42 5.96 -23.15
C SER A 26 -13.05 5.02 -22.12
N PHE A 27 -14.01 5.54 -21.35
CA PHE A 27 -14.73 4.77 -20.34
C PHE A 27 -15.69 3.74 -20.95
N GLU A 28 -16.46 4.06 -22.00
CA GLU A 28 -17.26 3.07 -22.73
C GLU A 28 -16.39 1.98 -23.36
N PHE A 29 -15.21 2.33 -23.88
CA PHE A 29 -14.29 1.37 -24.51
C PHE A 29 -13.64 0.39 -23.53
N GLY A 30 -13.31 0.83 -22.31
CA GLY A 30 -12.47 0.04 -21.40
C GLY A 30 -12.74 0.17 -19.90
N GLY A 31 -13.70 0.98 -19.47
CA GLY A 31 -13.98 1.25 -18.06
C GLY A 31 -12.89 2.05 -17.34
N TRP A 32 -12.03 2.77 -18.09
CA TRP A 32 -10.91 3.55 -17.55
C TRP A 32 -10.99 5.01 -18.01
N PHE A 33 -10.62 5.94 -17.12
CA PHE A 33 -10.65 7.39 -17.35
C PHE A 33 -9.70 8.13 -16.39
N TYR A 34 -9.51 9.43 -16.58
CA TYR A 34 -8.92 10.32 -15.56
C TYR A 34 -9.74 11.60 -15.35
N VAL A 35 -9.52 12.29 -14.23
CA VAL A 35 -10.11 13.60 -13.93
C VAL A 35 -9.03 14.54 -13.40
N GLU A 36 -8.93 15.76 -13.92
CA GLU A 36 -8.03 16.80 -13.39
C GLU A 36 -8.62 17.42 -12.11
N VAL A 37 -8.41 16.77 -10.98
CA VAL A 37 -8.91 17.22 -9.66
C VAL A 37 -8.37 18.59 -9.24
N ILE A 38 -7.16 18.94 -9.71
CA ILE A 38 -6.63 20.31 -9.71
C ILE A 38 -6.18 20.61 -11.15
N PRO A 39 -6.96 21.37 -11.94
CA PRO A 39 -6.69 21.63 -13.35
C PRO A 39 -5.27 22.11 -13.64
N GLY A 40 -4.61 21.47 -14.61
CA GLY A 40 -3.23 21.77 -14.99
C GLY A 40 -2.17 21.47 -13.91
N LYS A 41 -2.52 20.74 -12.84
CA LYS A 41 -1.59 20.35 -11.75
C LYS A 41 -1.66 18.87 -11.40
N LEU A 42 -2.85 18.35 -11.08
CA LEU A 42 -3.05 16.99 -10.58
C LEU A 42 -4.25 16.33 -11.25
N ALA A 43 -4.06 15.10 -11.74
CA ALA A 43 -5.15 14.22 -12.16
C ALA A 43 -5.21 12.92 -11.36
N VAL A 44 -6.41 12.36 -11.22
CA VAL A 44 -6.65 11.02 -10.67
C VAL A 44 -7.06 10.08 -11.80
N PHE A 45 -6.39 8.95 -11.92
CA PHE A 45 -6.61 7.93 -12.95
C PHE A 45 -7.40 6.75 -12.39
N SER A 46 -8.63 6.56 -12.86
CA SER A 46 -9.43 5.36 -12.57
C SER A 46 -9.05 4.23 -13.53
N LEU A 47 -8.32 3.24 -13.01
CA LEU A 47 -7.84 2.10 -13.76
C LEU A 47 -8.79 0.91 -13.58
N ASN A 48 -9.34 0.40 -14.68
CA ASN A 48 -10.02 -0.90 -14.71
C ASN A 48 -9.04 -2.07 -14.50
N THR A 49 -8.60 -2.31 -13.27
CA THR A 49 -7.63 -3.38 -12.94
C THR A 49 -8.22 -4.79 -13.01
N MET A 50 -9.54 -4.93 -13.21
CA MET A 50 -10.12 -6.22 -13.63
C MET A 50 -9.54 -6.71 -14.96
N TYR A 51 -8.94 -5.82 -15.77
CA TYR A 51 -8.23 -6.19 -17.00
C TYR A 51 -6.79 -6.68 -16.78
N PHE A 52 -6.32 -6.66 -15.54
CA PHE A 52 -5.01 -7.20 -15.13
C PHE A 52 -5.16 -8.45 -14.26
N PHE A 53 -6.35 -8.69 -13.69
CA PHE A 53 -6.68 -9.76 -12.77
C PHE A 53 -6.49 -11.15 -13.41
N ASP A 54 -5.61 -11.99 -12.83
CA ASP A 54 -5.17 -13.28 -13.38
C ASP A 54 -6.31 -14.28 -13.57
N ARG A 55 -7.30 -14.23 -12.66
CA ARG A 55 -8.51 -15.06 -12.62
C ARG A 55 -9.62 -14.57 -13.57
N ASN A 56 -9.43 -13.46 -14.29
CA ASN A 56 -10.41 -12.99 -15.28
C ASN A 56 -10.39 -13.88 -16.53
N ALA A 57 -11.26 -14.90 -16.55
CA ALA A 57 -11.37 -15.86 -17.65
C ALA A 57 -11.69 -15.25 -19.04
N GLY A 58 -12.11 -13.98 -19.11
CA GLY A 58 -12.38 -13.27 -20.35
C GLY A 58 -11.19 -12.53 -20.97
N ILE A 59 -9.98 -12.68 -20.42
CA ILE A 59 -8.73 -11.99 -20.82
C ILE A 59 -7.57 -12.98 -20.69
N ASP A 60 -6.60 -12.92 -21.60
CA ASP A 60 -5.41 -13.79 -21.53
C ASP A 60 -4.24 -13.14 -20.78
N ASP A 61 -3.80 -11.95 -21.21
CA ASP A 61 -2.56 -11.31 -20.78
C ASP A 61 -2.57 -9.79 -21.10
N CYS A 62 -1.47 -9.09 -20.77
CA CYS A 62 -1.23 -7.71 -21.20
C CYS A 62 -0.14 -7.59 -22.28
N ALA A 63 0.36 -8.70 -22.83
CA ALA A 63 1.44 -8.76 -23.81
C ALA A 63 0.97 -8.66 -25.27
N LYS A 64 -0.17 -9.25 -25.65
CA LYS A 64 -0.67 -9.20 -27.03
C LYS A 64 -1.46 -7.89 -27.29
N PRO A 65 -1.24 -7.16 -28.40
CA PRO A 65 -2.02 -5.97 -28.75
C PRO A 65 -3.53 -6.19 -28.97
N SER A 66 -4.01 -7.44 -29.03
CA SER A 66 -5.44 -7.77 -29.02
C SER A 66 -6.11 -7.47 -27.68
N GLU A 67 -5.41 -7.72 -26.58
CA GLU A 67 -6.01 -7.79 -25.24
C GLU A 67 -6.40 -6.40 -24.72
N PRO A 68 -7.50 -6.29 -23.95
CA PRO A 68 -7.86 -5.04 -23.28
C PRO A 68 -6.78 -4.60 -22.28
N GLY A 69 -6.10 -5.56 -21.61
CA GLY A 69 -4.99 -5.27 -20.70
C GLY A 69 -3.81 -4.57 -21.40
N TYR A 70 -3.43 -5.01 -22.61
CA TYR A 70 -2.42 -4.31 -23.42
C TYR A 70 -2.85 -2.87 -23.73
N LYS A 71 -4.09 -2.70 -24.22
CA LYS A 71 -4.63 -1.41 -24.68
C LYS A 71 -4.74 -0.39 -23.53
N HIS A 72 -5.11 -0.87 -22.34
CA HIS A 72 -5.12 -0.09 -21.11
C HIS A 72 -3.72 0.45 -20.78
N PHE A 73 -2.69 -0.40 -20.79
CA PHE A 73 -1.31 0.05 -20.57
C PHE A 73 -0.79 1.01 -21.64
N ASP A 74 -1.22 0.88 -22.90
CA ASP A 74 -0.81 1.80 -23.96
C ASP A 74 -1.51 3.16 -23.85
N TRP A 75 -2.80 3.19 -23.48
CA TRP A 75 -3.50 4.41 -23.07
C TRP A 75 -2.80 5.07 -21.87
N LEU A 76 -2.51 4.32 -20.81
CA LEU A 76 -1.88 4.83 -19.59
C LEU A 76 -0.48 5.40 -19.87
N ARG A 77 0.29 4.78 -20.79
CA ARG A 77 1.57 5.34 -21.29
C ARG A 77 1.36 6.72 -21.88
N ILE A 78 0.44 6.84 -22.84
CA ILE A 78 0.18 8.07 -23.59
C ILE A 78 -0.27 9.18 -22.63
N GLN A 79 -1.21 8.90 -21.73
CA GLN A 79 -1.71 9.91 -20.79
C GLN A 79 -0.66 10.33 -19.75
N LEU A 80 0.15 9.41 -19.21
CA LEU A 80 1.24 9.79 -18.30
C LEU A 80 2.36 10.59 -19.01
N GLN A 81 2.55 10.38 -20.33
CA GLN A 81 3.43 11.24 -21.12
C GLN A 81 2.85 12.65 -21.32
N PHE A 82 1.55 12.79 -21.60
CA PHE A 82 0.90 14.11 -21.67
C PHE A 82 1.01 14.88 -20.35
N LEU A 83 0.80 14.20 -19.22
CA LEU A 83 0.99 14.81 -17.90
C LEU A 83 2.45 15.23 -17.68
N ARG A 84 3.43 14.42 -18.08
CA ARG A 84 4.86 14.82 -18.04
C ARG A 84 5.11 16.07 -18.88
N ASN A 85 4.66 16.10 -20.13
CA ASN A 85 4.84 17.22 -21.06
C ASN A 85 4.24 18.51 -20.47
N ARG A 86 3.06 18.41 -19.83
CA ARG A 86 2.35 19.51 -19.14
C ARG A 86 2.89 19.83 -17.73
N GLY A 87 3.92 19.12 -17.26
CA GLY A 87 4.50 19.30 -15.92
C GLY A 87 3.65 18.78 -14.74
N MET A 88 2.51 18.16 -15.03
CA MET A 88 1.49 17.69 -14.09
C MET A 88 1.90 16.45 -13.31
N LYS A 89 1.01 16.02 -12.41
CA LYS A 89 1.15 14.85 -11.53
C LYS A 89 -0.09 13.95 -11.58
N ALA A 90 0.10 12.68 -11.23
CA ALA A 90 -0.93 11.64 -11.28
C ALA A 90 -1.06 10.88 -9.94
N ILE A 91 -2.29 10.68 -9.47
CA ILE A 91 -2.65 9.60 -8.56
C ILE A 91 -3.25 8.48 -9.40
N LEU A 92 -2.86 7.23 -9.16
CA LEU A 92 -3.52 6.06 -9.76
C LEU A 92 -4.49 5.43 -8.75
N MET A 93 -5.67 5.02 -9.20
CA MET A 93 -6.60 4.22 -8.40
C MET A 93 -7.16 3.03 -9.18
N GLY A 94 -7.58 1.98 -8.49
CA GLY A 94 -8.27 0.83 -9.11
C GLY A 94 -8.87 -0.10 -8.06
N HIS A 95 -9.42 -1.25 -8.50
CA HIS A 95 -10.03 -2.22 -7.59
C HIS A 95 -9.00 -3.24 -7.08
N VAL A 96 -8.65 -4.23 -7.93
CA VAL A 96 -7.66 -5.28 -7.64
C VAL A 96 -6.25 -4.67 -7.54
N PRO A 97 -5.51 -4.87 -6.44
CA PRO A 97 -4.14 -4.39 -6.28
C PRO A 97 -3.11 -5.29 -7.00
N PRO A 98 -1.92 -4.76 -7.36
CA PRO A 98 -0.82 -5.52 -7.97
C PRO A 98 -0.06 -6.42 -6.97
N ALA A 99 -0.78 -7.28 -6.24
CA ALA A 99 -0.23 -8.20 -5.26
C ALA A 99 0.46 -9.41 -5.94
N ARG A 100 1.62 -9.78 -5.40
CA ARG A 100 2.54 -10.79 -5.95
C ARG A 100 3.41 -11.40 -4.84
N THR A 101 2.82 -12.29 -4.04
CA THR A 101 3.52 -13.15 -3.04
C THR A 101 3.58 -14.60 -3.52
N ALA A 102 4.13 -15.52 -2.73
CA ALA A 102 4.11 -16.95 -3.09
C ALA A 102 2.73 -17.58 -2.83
N SER A 103 2.01 -17.13 -1.80
CA SER A 103 0.62 -17.50 -1.51
C SER A 103 -0.42 -16.83 -2.42
N LYS A 104 -0.18 -15.59 -2.88
CA LYS A 104 -1.19 -14.78 -3.58
C LYS A 104 -0.59 -13.89 -4.66
N GLN A 105 -0.84 -14.28 -5.91
CA GLN A 105 -0.73 -13.42 -7.08
C GLN A 105 -2.12 -13.05 -7.55
N LEU A 106 -2.36 -11.76 -7.82
CA LEU A 106 -3.65 -11.26 -8.31
C LEU A 106 -3.60 -10.73 -9.74
N TRP A 107 -2.44 -10.27 -10.23
CA TRP A 107 -2.32 -9.80 -11.61
C TRP A 107 -1.54 -10.81 -12.44
N ASP A 108 -1.91 -10.96 -13.72
CA ASP A 108 -1.05 -11.67 -14.68
C ASP A 108 0.36 -11.06 -14.67
N GLU A 109 1.36 -11.92 -14.80
CA GLU A 109 2.77 -11.53 -14.70
C GLU A 109 3.12 -10.47 -15.77
N THR A 110 2.58 -10.57 -16.99
CA THR A 110 2.86 -9.57 -18.05
C THR A 110 2.22 -8.21 -17.74
N CYS A 111 1.07 -8.20 -17.04
CA CYS A 111 0.42 -6.99 -16.56
C CYS A 111 1.20 -6.35 -15.40
N TRP A 112 1.64 -7.16 -14.42
CA TRP A 112 2.46 -6.69 -13.29
C TRP A 112 3.81 -6.12 -13.74
N GLN A 113 4.48 -6.79 -14.69
CA GLN A 113 5.73 -6.36 -15.32
C GLN A 113 5.57 -5.02 -16.05
N LYS A 114 4.49 -4.84 -16.84
CA LYS A 114 4.21 -3.57 -17.50
C LYS A 114 3.94 -2.43 -16.52
N TYR A 115 3.11 -2.67 -15.49
CA TYR A 115 2.79 -1.67 -14.47
C TYR A 115 4.01 -1.20 -13.68
N THR A 116 4.80 -2.16 -13.18
CA THR A 116 6.02 -1.87 -12.41
C THR A 116 7.05 -1.12 -13.27
N LEU A 117 7.14 -1.45 -14.58
CA LEU A 117 7.96 -0.68 -15.52
C LEU A 117 7.39 0.72 -15.76
N TRP A 118 6.07 0.89 -15.92
CA TRP A 118 5.45 2.20 -16.14
C TRP A 118 5.67 3.12 -14.94
N LEU A 119 5.41 2.64 -13.71
CA LEU A 119 5.70 3.41 -12.49
C LEU A 119 7.17 3.77 -12.35
N LYS A 120 8.10 2.87 -12.73
CA LYS A 120 9.54 3.15 -12.76
C LYS A 120 9.88 4.25 -13.76
N GLN A 121 9.29 4.21 -14.95
CA GLN A 121 9.55 5.22 -15.99
C GLN A 121 8.84 6.54 -15.71
N TYR A 122 7.69 6.58 -15.02
CA TYR A 122 6.91 7.78 -14.70
C TYR A 122 6.98 8.19 -13.21
N ARG A 123 8.07 7.84 -12.53
CA ARG A 123 8.37 8.14 -11.11
C ARG A 123 8.50 9.64 -10.77
N ASP A 124 8.46 10.49 -11.79
CA ASP A 124 8.44 11.97 -11.79
C ASP A 124 7.00 12.55 -11.95
N VAL A 125 6.04 11.71 -12.33
CA VAL A 125 4.63 12.07 -12.56
C VAL A 125 3.74 11.46 -11.48
N VAL A 126 3.89 10.16 -11.18
CA VAL A 126 3.02 9.45 -10.23
C VAL A 126 3.40 9.79 -8.78
N VAL A 127 2.42 10.23 -7.98
CA VAL A 127 2.60 10.63 -6.57
C VAL A 127 2.18 9.54 -5.59
N GLY A 128 1.31 8.62 -6.02
CA GLY A 128 0.79 7.54 -5.21
C GLY A 128 -0.11 6.61 -6.02
N SER A 129 -0.45 5.45 -5.43
CA SER A 129 -1.40 4.50 -6.03
C SER A 129 -2.25 3.86 -4.93
N VAL A 130 -3.57 3.80 -5.13
CA VAL A 130 -4.54 3.31 -4.13
C VAL A 130 -5.46 2.23 -4.69
N TYR A 131 -5.71 1.18 -3.91
CA TYR A 131 -6.46 -0.01 -4.32
C TYR A 131 -7.35 -0.53 -3.19
N GLY A 132 -8.16 -1.56 -3.47
CA GLY A 132 -9.01 -2.25 -2.49
C GLY A 132 -8.99 -3.76 -2.70
N HIS A 133 -10.16 -4.36 -2.95
CA HIS A 133 -10.39 -5.80 -3.25
C HIS A 133 -10.11 -6.77 -2.08
N MET A 134 -8.94 -6.64 -1.44
CA MET A 134 -8.45 -7.52 -0.39
C MET A 134 -9.20 -7.41 0.95
N ASN A 135 -10.02 -6.37 1.12
CA ASN A 135 -10.77 -6.02 2.34
C ASN A 135 -9.92 -5.71 3.61
N ILE A 136 -8.62 -6.04 3.61
CA ILE A 136 -7.65 -5.77 4.68
C ILE A 136 -6.75 -4.56 4.40
N ASP A 137 -6.43 -3.77 5.42
CA ASP A 137 -5.49 -2.65 5.32
C ASP A 137 -4.06 -3.13 5.14
N HIS A 138 -3.40 -2.72 4.07
CA HIS A 138 -1.96 -2.92 3.93
C HIS A 138 -1.38 -2.01 2.84
N PHE A 139 -0.10 -2.20 2.55
CA PHE A 139 0.56 -1.59 1.42
C PHE A 139 1.47 -2.61 0.72
N LEU A 140 1.79 -2.33 -0.53
CA LEU A 140 2.66 -3.13 -1.38
C LEU A 140 3.87 -2.30 -1.79
N LEU A 141 5.02 -2.99 -1.88
CA LEU A 141 6.26 -2.44 -2.42
C LEU A 141 6.65 -3.24 -3.66
N GLN A 142 6.40 -2.71 -4.85
CA GLN A 142 6.92 -3.34 -6.07
C GLN A 142 8.41 -3.02 -6.21
N ASP A 143 9.20 -4.01 -6.61
CA ASP A 143 10.65 -3.88 -6.72
C ASP A 143 11.07 -3.88 -8.19
N SER A 144 11.61 -2.77 -8.67
CA SER A 144 12.00 -2.63 -10.07
C SER A 144 13.28 -3.40 -10.47
N LYS A 145 13.82 -4.27 -9.60
CA LYS A 145 14.77 -5.34 -9.98
C LYS A 145 14.10 -6.65 -10.35
N ASP A 146 12.85 -6.87 -9.94
CA ASP A 146 12.08 -8.06 -10.28
C ASP A 146 11.46 -7.95 -11.69
N LEU A 147 11.83 -6.89 -12.42
CA LEU A 147 11.50 -6.67 -13.82
C LEU A 147 12.30 -7.61 -14.72
N ASP A 148 11.64 -8.62 -15.28
CA ASP A 148 12.23 -9.51 -16.26
C ASP A 148 12.08 -8.92 -17.68
N PHE A 149 13.19 -8.40 -18.19
CA PHE A 149 13.23 -7.82 -19.53
C PHE A 149 13.10 -8.87 -20.66
N SER A 150 13.23 -10.17 -20.39
CA SER A 150 13.06 -11.24 -21.40
C SER A 150 11.58 -11.48 -21.77
N LEU A 151 10.66 -11.28 -20.81
CA LEU A 151 9.21 -11.31 -21.03
C LEU A 151 8.71 -10.20 -21.99
N ARG A 152 9.58 -9.26 -22.37
CA ARG A 152 9.30 -8.22 -23.38
C ARG A 152 9.52 -8.71 -24.82
N GLU A 153 10.40 -9.69 -25.02
CA GLU A 153 10.73 -10.22 -26.36
C GLU A 153 9.93 -11.50 -26.67
N ALA A 154 9.64 -12.30 -25.65
CA ALA A 154 8.83 -13.52 -25.74
C ALA A 154 7.32 -13.21 -25.82
N GLY A 155 6.88 -12.51 -26.87
CA GLY A 155 5.50 -12.06 -27.06
C GLY A 155 4.46 -13.19 -26.99
N GLY A 156 3.81 -13.34 -25.84
CA GLY A 156 2.81 -14.38 -25.58
C GLY A 156 3.38 -15.80 -25.38
N GLY A 157 4.65 -15.94 -25.02
CA GLY A 157 5.20 -17.23 -24.59
C GLY A 157 4.55 -17.66 -23.27
N LYS A 158 3.61 -18.63 -23.32
CA LYS A 158 2.75 -19.02 -22.19
C LYS A 158 3.54 -19.35 -20.92
N LEU A 159 3.70 -18.37 -20.03
CA LEU A 159 3.99 -18.60 -18.63
C LEU A 159 2.69 -19.09 -17.98
N SER A 160 2.48 -20.40 -18.02
CA SER A 160 1.27 -21.04 -17.50
C SER A 160 1.26 -21.06 -15.97
N SER A 161 1.05 -19.90 -15.34
CA SER A 161 0.55 -19.86 -13.98
C SER A 161 -0.75 -20.69 -13.92
N ARG A 162 -0.89 -21.47 -12.85
CA ARG A 162 -2.14 -22.18 -12.57
C ARG A 162 -3.13 -21.12 -12.08
N ARG A 163 -4.21 -20.88 -12.83
CA ARG A 163 -5.30 -20.01 -12.38
C ARG A 163 -5.96 -20.65 -11.17
N GLU A 164 -5.68 -20.13 -9.98
CA GLU A 164 -6.27 -20.65 -8.76
C GLU A 164 -7.73 -20.19 -8.60
N PRO A 165 -8.61 -20.98 -7.92
CA PRO A 165 -10.03 -20.65 -7.81
C PRO A 165 -10.28 -19.29 -7.16
N LEU A 166 -11.26 -18.55 -7.65
CA LEU A 166 -11.61 -17.21 -7.16
C LEU A 166 -12.10 -17.19 -5.69
N GLU A 167 -12.48 -18.37 -5.19
CA GLU A 167 -13.11 -18.59 -3.89
C GLU A 167 -12.12 -18.49 -2.71
N ASP A 168 -10.85 -18.82 -2.92
CA ASP A 168 -9.82 -18.79 -1.87
C ASP A 168 -9.25 -17.38 -1.60
N ASP A 169 -9.69 -16.36 -2.34
CA ASP A 169 -9.14 -15.00 -2.19
C ASP A 169 -9.75 -14.22 -1.01
N MET A 170 -11.02 -14.51 -0.68
CA MET A 170 -11.82 -13.72 0.28
C MET A 170 -11.82 -14.27 1.71
N SER A 171 -11.20 -15.43 1.96
CA SER A 171 -11.15 -16.05 3.29
C SER A 171 -10.17 -15.33 4.24
N ILE A 172 -10.51 -15.22 5.52
CA ILE A 172 -9.66 -14.50 6.49
C ILE A 172 -8.32 -15.23 6.73
N ASN A 173 -8.31 -16.56 6.61
CA ASN A 173 -7.09 -17.36 6.75
C ASN A 173 -6.12 -17.10 5.58
N SER A 174 -6.64 -17.04 4.35
CA SER A 174 -5.91 -16.59 3.16
C SER A 174 -5.34 -15.16 3.33
N GLY A 175 -6.07 -14.28 4.04
CA GLY A 175 -5.56 -12.97 4.48
C GLY A 175 -4.37 -13.05 5.44
N ALA A 176 -4.41 -13.92 6.44
CA ALA A 176 -3.32 -14.07 7.43
C ALA A 176 -2.03 -14.64 6.81
N ASP A 177 -2.13 -15.71 6.01
CA ASP A 177 -0.99 -16.32 5.32
C ASP A 177 -0.36 -15.35 4.31
N TYR A 178 -1.18 -14.58 3.59
CA TYR A 178 -0.73 -13.50 2.71
C TYR A 178 0.10 -12.44 3.45
N LEU A 179 -0.33 -11.98 4.62
CA LEU A 179 0.42 -11.00 5.42
C LEU A 179 1.72 -11.58 6.00
N ILE A 180 1.73 -12.86 6.39
CA ILE A 180 2.96 -13.57 6.78
C ILE A 180 3.96 -13.58 5.60
N ASP A 181 3.49 -13.82 4.38
CA ASP A 181 4.32 -13.88 3.20
C ASP A 181 4.81 -12.49 2.74
N LEU A 182 3.96 -11.47 2.84
CA LEU A 182 4.35 -10.07 2.63
C LEU A 182 5.46 -9.65 3.61
N ARG A 183 5.33 -10.00 4.90
CA ARG A 183 6.39 -9.84 5.91
C ARG A 183 7.67 -10.64 5.55
N ASN A 184 7.54 -11.83 4.96
CA ASN A 184 8.68 -12.65 4.52
C ASN A 184 9.42 -12.07 3.31
N LEU A 185 8.74 -11.33 2.43
CA LEU A 185 9.36 -10.52 1.37
C LEU A 185 10.07 -9.31 1.98
N TRP A 186 9.40 -8.58 2.87
CA TRP A 186 9.97 -7.41 3.54
C TRP A 186 11.20 -7.72 4.39
N ALA A 187 11.31 -8.94 4.95
CA ALA A 187 12.50 -9.44 5.64
C ALA A 187 13.77 -9.53 4.76
N GLN A 188 13.62 -9.39 3.44
CA GLN A 188 14.70 -9.41 2.44
C GLN A 188 15.07 -8.01 1.91
N LEU A 189 14.34 -6.96 2.34
CA LEU A 189 14.67 -5.58 2.00
C LEU A 189 16.06 -5.22 2.53
N PRO A 190 16.89 -4.49 1.76
CA PRO A 190 18.20 -4.07 2.25
C PRO A 190 18.02 -3.00 3.33
N LYS A 191 18.71 -3.16 4.48
CA LYS A 191 18.71 -2.19 5.57
C LYS A 191 18.85 -0.76 5.03
N PRO A 192 17.84 0.11 5.23
CA PRO A 192 17.94 1.51 4.84
C PRO A 192 19.12 2.18 5.55
N ALA A 193 19.97 2.84 4.78
CA ALA A 193 21.08 3.58 5.32
C ALA A 193 20.56 4.95 5.78
N ALA A 194 20.76 5.27 7.06
CA ALA A 194 20.53 6.60 7.60
C ALA A 194 21.49 7.60 6.92
N LEU A 195 21.07 8.13 5.78
CA LEU A 195 21.69 9.30 5.15
C LEU A 195 21.44 10.50 6.07
N LYS A 196 22.36 10.75 7.02
CA LYS A 196 22.51 12.07 7.64
C LYS A 196 22.59 13.09 6.51
N ALA A 197 21.83 14.17 6.62
CA ALA A 197 21.71 15.17 5.55
C ALA A 197 23.09 15.74 5.20
N SER A 198 23.57 15.42 4.00
CA SER A 198 24.85 15.91 3.48
C SER A 198 24.64 17.10 2.56
N VAL A 199 23.99 18.14 3.10
CA VAL A 199 24.28 19.52 2.68
C VAL A 199 25.56 19.91 3.41
N ASP A 200 26.49 20.55 2.70
CA ASP A 200 27.79 21.02 3.18
C ASP A 200 28.70 20.02 3.94
N THR A 201 29.56 19.35 3.18
CA THR A 201 31.00 19.31 3.54
C THR A 201 31.86 18.98 2.32
N GLN A 202 32.44 20.00 1.68
CA GLN A 202 33.51 19.80 0.69
C GLN A 202 34.81 19.35 1.40
N GLY A 203 34.93 18.06 1.74
CA GLY A 203 36.03 17.62 2.60
C GLY A 203 36.35 16.11 2.63
N LYS A 204 37.34 15.71 1.81
CA LYS A 204 38.26 14.57 2.00
C LYS A 204 37.75 13.12 1.79
N LYS A 205 38.56 12.40 1.01
CA LYS A 205 38.75 10.93 0.89
C LYS A 205 37.61 10.09 0.26
N LYS A 206 37.96 9.47 -0.88
CA LYS A 206 37.18 8.46 -1.61
C LYS A 206 36.92 7.22 -0.75
N LYS A 207 35.75 7.10 -0.11
CA LYS A 207 35.20 5.77 0.25
C LYS A 207 34.78 5.05 -1.04
N LYS A 208 34.90 3.71 -1.09
CA LYS A 208 34.40 2.90 -2.21
C LYS A 208 32.90 3.21 -2.42
N HIS A 209 32.42 3.18 -3.68
CA HIS A 209 30.98 3.29 -3.97
C HIS A 209 30.21 2.16 -3.28
N LYS A 210 29.66 2.42 -2.09
CA LYS A 210 28.75 1.51 -1.37
C LYS A 210 27.48 1.43 -2.24
N LYS A 211 27.36 0.37 -3.05
CA LYS A 211 26.30 0.21 -4.08
C LYS A 211 24.95 0.54 -3.45
N ASN A 212 24.23 1.52 -3.99
CA ASN A 212 22.96 1.93 -3.40
C ASN A 212 21.93 0.80 -3.58
N LYS A 213 21.71 0.02 -2.51
CA LYS A 213 20.85 -1.17 -2.53
C LYS A 213 19.36 -0.80 -2.72
N LEU A 214 18.99 0.45 -2.43
CA LEU A 214 17.67 1.06 -2.59
C LEU A 214 17.47 1.75 -3.96
N GLY A 215 18.45 1.72 -4.87
CA GLY A 215 18.36 2.33 -6.21
C GLY A 215 18.64 3.83 -6.27
N GLY A 216 18.51 4.55 -5.15
CA GLY A 216 18.83 5.96 -4.99
C GLY A 216 18.58 6.42 -3.55
N PRO A 217 18.84 7.69 -3.20
CA PRO A 217 18.73 8.20 -1.82
C PRO A 217 17.28 8.31 -1.31
N TRP A 218 16.30 8.23 -2.23
CA TRP A 218 14.86 8.29 -1.99
C TRP A 218 14.17 6.93 -2.20
N ALA A 219 14.97 5.86 -2.25
CA ALA A 219 14.54 4.50 -2.52
C ALA A 219 13.88 4.27 -3.91
N GLU A 220 14.32 4.99 -4.95
CA GLU A 220 13.73 4.93 -6.30
C GLU A 220 13.86 3.58 -7.06
N ARG A 221 14.36 2.52 -6.40
CA ARG A 221 14.17 1.11 -6.81
C ARG A 221 12.72 0.67 -6.65
N TYR A 222 12.04 1.16 -5.61
CA TYR A 222 10.74 0.69 -5.15
C TYR A 222 9.61 1.59 -5.63
N GLN A 223 8.42 1.01 -5.73
CA GLN A 223 7.16 1.71 -5.95
C GLN A 223 6.23 1.38 -4.76
N LEU A 224 5.33 2.30 -4.40
CA LEU A 224 4.36 2.10 -3.31
C LEU A 224 2.95 1.98 -3.89
N SER A 225 2.16 1.05 -3.36
CA SER A 225 0.71 1.01 -3.57
C SER A 225 0.02 0.76 -2.24
N LEU A 226 -0.90 1.64 -1.85
CA LEU A 226 -1.73 1.48 -0.65
C LEU A 226 -2.95 0.62 -1.01
N VAL A 227 -3.38 -0.24 -0.09
CA VAL A 227 -4.56 -1.09 -0.25
C VAL A 227 -5.48 -0.84 0.94
N SER A 228 -6.60 -0.19 0.69
CA SER A 228 -7.57 0.18 1.72
C SER A 228 -8.47 -1.02 2.10
N PRO A 229 -8.90 -1.08 3.37
CA PRO A 229 -9.95 -2.00 3.79
C PRO A 229 -11.32 -1.66 3.16
N SER A 230 -12.32 -2.50 3.42
CA SER A 230 -13.61 -2.43 2.73
C SER A 230 -14.63 -1.49 3.38
N ILE A 231 -15.58 -1.01 2.57
CA ILE A 231 -16.84 -0.39 3.02
C ILE A 231 -17.95 -1.43 3.20
N VAL A 232 -17.81 -2.61 2.59
CA VAL A 232 -18.78 -3.72 2.66
C VAL A 232 -18.33 -4.70 3.76
N PRO A 233 -19.23 -5.16 4.65
CA PRO A 233 -18.83 -5.90 5.84
C PRO A 233 -18.27 -7.30 5.54
N ASN A 234 -16.94 -7.40 5.65
CA ASN A 234 -16.20 -8.63 5.97
C ASN A 234 -15.36 -8.38 7.25
N TYR A 235 -14.81 -7.17 7.35
CA TYR A 235 -14.41 -6.49 8.58
C TYR A 235 -15.32 -5.27 8.82
N PHE A 236 -15.01 -4.42 9.80
CA PHE A 236 -15.74 -3.18 10.00
C PHE A 236 -15.64 -2.24 8.78
N PRO A 237 -16.74 -1.62 8.32
CA PRO A 237 -16.73 -0.62 7.24
C PRO A 237 -15.75 0.51 7.55
N SER A 238 -15.04 0.98 6.54
CA SER A 238 -13.83 1.79 6.74
C SER A 238 -13.67 2.88 5.69
N ILE A 239 -13.08 4.02 6.10
CA ILE A 239 -12.83 5.20 5.27
C ILE A 239 -11.44 5.76 5.61
N ARG A 240 -10.66 6.16 4.61
CA ARG A 240 -9.34 6.79 4.81
C ARG A 240 -9.33 8.20 4.24
N VAL A 241 -8.90 9.17 5.05
CA VAL A 241 -8.58 10.53 4.60
C VAL A 241 -7.07 10.63 4.47
N ILE A 242 -6.57 10.84 3.25
CA ILE A 242 -5.14 11.03 2.96
C ILE A 242 -4.88 12.52 2.76
N GLU A 243 -3.94 13.07 3.53
CA GLU A 243 -3.49 14.45 3.40
C GLU A 243 -2.24 14.55 2.54
N TYR A 244 -2.06 15.72 1.91
CA TYR A 244 -0.94 15.99 1.02
C TYR A 244 -0.51 17.45 1.06
N ASN A 245 0.75 17.69 0.71
CA ASN A 245 1.35 19.03 0.74
C ASN A 245 0.75 19.94 -0.36
N ILE A 246 0.11 21.04 0.05
CA ILE A 246 -0.49 22.05 -0.85
C ILE A 246 0.37 23.32 -1.03
N THR A 247 1.64 23.33 -0.61
CA THR A 247 2.51 24.53 -0.73
C THR A 247 2.58 25.04 -2.18
N GLY A 248 2.19 26.30 -2.40
CA GLY A 248 2.11 26.94 -3.71
C GLY A 248 0.87 26.56 -4.54
N LEU A 249 -0.11 25.87 -3.94
CA LEU A 249 -1.39 25.47 -4.54
C LEU A 249 -2.60 25.94 -3.70
N GLU A 250 -2.38 26.78 -2.69
CA GLU A 250 -3.40 27.21 -1.71
C GLU A 250 -4.56 28.00 -2.34
N ASN A 251 -4.31 28.63 -3.48
CA ASN A 251 -5.29 29.36 -4.30
C ASN A 251 -5.58 28.67 -5.64
N ALA A 252 -5.22 27.39 -5.80
CA ALA A 252 -5.52 26.65 -7.02
C ALA A 252 -7.01 26.27 -7.05
N ALA A 253 -7.71 26.59 -8.13
CA ALA A 253 -9.09 26.16 -8.33
C ALA A 253 -9.18 24.62 -8.33
N THR A 254 -10.23 24.07 -7.71
CA THR A 254 -10.49 22.63 -7.73
C THR A 254 -11.46 22.27 -8.86
N TRP A 255 -11.56 20.97 -9.19
CA TRP A 255 -12.59 20.47 -10.09
C TRP A 255 -14.02 20.85 -9.66
N VAL A 256 -14.28 20.96 -8.35
CA VAL A 256 -15.60 21.35 -7.82
C VAL A 256 -15.91 22.80 -8.17
N ASP A 257 -14.90 23.68 -8.15
CA ASP A 257 -15.08 25.10 -8.47
C ASP A 257 -15.28 25.30 -9.98
N HIS A 258 -14.63 24.48 -10.80
CA HIS A 258 -14.91 24.43 -12.25
C HIS A 258 -16.34 23.93 -12.54
N MET A 259 -16.78 22.85 -11.89
CA MET A 259 -18.15 22.32 -12.02
C MET A 259 -19.21 23.33 -11.54
N ARG A 260 -18.93 24.11 -10.47
CA ARG A 260 -19.77 25.23 -10.03
C ARG A 260 -19.79 26.36 -11.08
N GLY A 261 -18.64 26.69 -11.65
CA GLY A 261 -18.49 27.69 -12.70
C GLY A 261 -19.33 27.36 -13.94
N GLN A 262 -19.20 26.14 -14.49
CA GLN A 262 -19.98 25.70 -15.65
C GLN A 262 -21.50 25.71 -15.40
N ASN A 263 -21.95 25.39 -14.18
CA ASN A 263 -23.38 25.48 -13.84
C ASN A 263 -23.87 26.94 -13.69
N ALA A 264 -23.00 27.88 -13.31
CA ALA A 264 -23.32 29.31 -13.20
C ALA A 264 -23.25 30.03 -14.56
N ASP A 265 -22.32 29.64 -15.44
CA ASP A 265 -22.06 30.27 -16.74
C ASP A 265 -22.55 29.42 -17.91
N SER A 266 -23.80 28.97 -17.83
CA SER A 266 -24.52 28.37 -18.97
C SER A 266 -24.94 29.44 -20.01
N SER A 267 -24.18 30.53 -20.12
CA SER A 267 -24.54 31.73 -20.88
C SER A 267 -23.33 32.61 -21.29
N LEU A 268 -22.23 32.03 -21.82
CA LEU A 268 -21.43 32.67 -22.90
C LEU A 268 -20.41 31.72 -23.56
N THR A 269 -20.32 31.80 -24.90
CA THR A 269 -19.47 30.93 -25.73
C THR A 269 -18.08 31.53 -25.95
N ALA A 270 -17.09 31.12 -25.14
CA ALA A 270 -15.69 31.56 -25.28
C ALA A 270 -14.64 30.64 -24.65
N ALA A 271 -15.00 29.76 -23.69
CA ALA A 271 -14.05 28.83 -23.07
C ALA A 271 -13.65 27.67 -24.00
N ASP A 272 -14.60 27.21 -24.82
CA ASP A 272 -14.49 26.01 -25.66
C ASP A 272 -13.30 26.07 -26.61
N ASP A 273 -12.99 27.22 -27.21
CA ASP A 273 -11.88 27.40 -28.17
C ASP A 273 -10.52 27.05 -27.55
N ALA A 274 -10.33 27.26 -26.24
CA ALA A 274 -9.08 26.95 -25.55
C ALA A 274 -8.95 25.46 -25.24
N GLU A 275 -10.02 24.78 -24.82
CA GLU A 275 -10.01 23.33 -24.66
C GLU A 275 -9.92 22.60 -26.00
N VAL A 276 -10.60 23.10 -27.04
CA VAL A 276 -10.52 22.56 -28.42
C VAL A 276 -9.11 22.73 -28.99
N ALA A 277 -8.42 23.84 -28.73
CA ALA A 277 -7.01 24.00 -29.11
C ALA A 277 -6.10 22.99 -28.40
N VAL A 278 -6.24 22.82 -27.08
CA VAL A 278 -5.45 21.87 -26.29
C VAL A 278 -5.76 20.41 -26.66
N LEU A 279 -7.03 20.08 -26.94
CA LEU A 279 -7.43 18.77 -27.48
C LEU A 279 -6.91 18.56 -28.91
N GLY A 280 -6.80 19.63 -29.71
CA GLY A 280 -6.18 19.60 -31.03
C GLY A 280 -4.69 19.28 -30.98
N GLU A 281 -3.93 19.93 -30.10
CA GLU A 281 -2.51 19.62 -29.87
C GLU A 281 -2.32 18.21 -29.30
N GLN A 282 -3.14 17.78 -28.34
CA GLN A 282 -3.12 16.40 -27.83
C GLN A 282 -3.45 15.38 -28.91
N LEU A 283 -4.45 15.64 -29.76
CA LEU A 283 -4.80 14.76 -30.88
C LEU A 283 -3.67 14.70 -31.91
N GLN A 284 -3.00 15.82 -32.18
CA GLN A 284 -1.84 15.88 -33.06
C GLN A 284 -0.65 15.08 -32.50
N GLU A 285 -0.32 15.20 -31.20
CA GLU A 285 0.74 14.37 -30.58
C GLU A 285 0.32 12.88 -30.49
N VAL A 286 -0.95 12.56 -30.27
CA VAL A 286 -1.46 11.17 -30.39
C VAL A 286 -1.29 10.66 -31.83
N LEU A 287 -1.58 11.48 -32.84
CA LEU A 287 -1.43 11.12 -34.24
C LEU A 287 0.05 10.92 -34.61
N GLU A 288 0.96 11.78 -34.19
CA GLU A 288 2.40 11.63 -34.43
C GLU A 288 2.97 10.38 -33.71
N LEU A 289 2.59 10.13 -32.46
CA LEU A 289 2.90 8.89 -31.74
C LEU A 289 2.32 7.65 -32.41
N ARG A 290 1.21 7.79 -33.15
CA ARG A 290 0.57 6.70 -33.91
C ARG A 290 1.20 6.51 -35.30
N GLU A 291 1.56 7.56 -36.02
CA GLU A 291 2.26 7.48 -37.31
C GLU A 291 3.66 6.88 -37.17
N LEU A 292 4.33 7.15 -36.05
CA LEU A 292 5.56 6.44 -35.65
C LEU A 292 5.35 4.92 -35.46
N SER A 293 4.11 4.45 -35.25
CA SER A 293 3.77 3.03 -35.09
C SER A 293 3.21 2.36 -36.36
N ASP A 294 2.44 3.09 -37.18
CA ASP A 294 1.66 2.54 -38.31
C ASP A 294 2.05 3.15 -39.67
N GLY A 295 3.33 2.99 -40.03
CA GLY A 295 3.87 3.49 -41.30
C GLY A 295 3.41 2.70 -42.52
N THR A 296 2.20 2.97 -43.03
CA THR A 296 1.71 2.45 -44.33
C THR A 296 1.07 3.54 -45.21
N VAL A 297 1.67 3.77 -46.38
CA VAL A 297 1.05 4.43 -47.54
C VAL A 297 1.55 3.70 -48.80
N ASP A 298 0.65 3.40 -49.74
CA ASP A 298 0.96 2.63 -50.96
C ASP A 298 1.38 3.49 -52.15
N VAL A 299 2.28 2.95 -52.99
CA VAL A 299 2.52 3.39 -54.38
C VAL A 299 2.76 2.17 -55.26
N GLU A 300 2.15 2.13 -56.43
CA GLU A 300 2.17 0.96 -57.32
C GLU A 300 3.53 0.64 -57.97
N GLY A 301 3.71 -0.64 -58.33
CA GLY A 301 4.26 -0.98 -59.64
C GLY A 301 5.78 -1.13 -59.80
N LYS A 302 6.36 -2.26 -59.33
CA LYS A 302 7.17 -3.19 -60.17
C LYS A 302 7.66 -4.45 -59.42
N LYS A 303 7.69 -5.59 -60.12
CA LYS A 303 8.09 -6.91 -59.61
C LYS A 303 9.59 -6.97 -59.26
N LYS A 304 9.96 -7.03 -57.97
CA LYS A 304 11.26 -7.54 -57.49
C LYS A 304 11.10 -8.43 -56.24
N LYS A 305 12.09 -9.29 -55.98
CA LYS A 305 12.01 -10.40 -54.99
C LYS A 305 11.72 -9.90 -53.56
N LYS A 306 10.78 -10.57 -52.86
CA LYS A 306 10.46 -10.29 -51.45
C LYS A 306 11.68 -10.49 -50.54
N LYS A 307 12.30 -9.40 -50.07
CA LYS A 307 12.95 -9.41 -48.74
C LYS A 307 11.84 -9.29 -47.69
N LYS A 308 11.94 -10.02 -46.57
CA LYS A 308 11.04 -9.79 -45.42
C LYS A 308 11.31 -8.39 -44.87
N LYS A 309 10.28 -7.54 -44.70
CA LYS A 309 10.40 -6.36 -43.81
C LYS A 309 10.71 -6.87 -42.39
N PRO A 310 11.45 -6.12 -41.56
CA PRO A 310 11.48 -6.37 -40.12
C PRO A 310 10.05 -6.33 -39.56
N LYS A 311 9.77 -7.10 -38.51
CA LYS A 311 8.57 -6.85 -37.69
C LYS A 311 8.83 -5.59 -36.86
N GLN A 312 7.85 -4.68 -36.78
CA GLN A 312 7.82 -3.65 -35.74
C GLN A 312 7.90 -4.33 -34.36
N PRO A 313 8.66 -3.81 -33.38
CA PRO A 313 8.64 -4.32 -32.01
C PRO A 313 7.29 -3.96 -31.36
N SER A 314 6.51 -4.95 -30.96
CA SER A 314 5.14 -4.77 -30.43
C SER A 314 5.10 -4.30 -28.96
N PHE A 315 6.06 -3.47 -28.54
CA PHE A 315 6.14 -2.96 -27.17
C PHE A 315 6.97 -1.66 -27.11
N VAL A 316 6.27 -0.52 -27.10
CA VAL A 316 6.88 0.81 -26.89
C VAL A 316 7.10 1.00 -25.38
N VAL A 317 8.35 1.14 -24.95
CA VAL A 317 8.70 1.45 -23.56
C VAL A 317 8.81 2.97 -23.40
N PRO A 318 8.17 3.58 -22.38
CA PRO A 318 8.32 5.00 -22.09
C PRO A 318 9.78 5.39 -21.83
N GLU A 319 10.15 6.64 -22.13
CA GLU A 319 11.43 7.16 -21.66
C GLU A 319 11.42 7.38 -20.12
N PRO A 320 12.53 7.10 -19.43
CA PRO A 320 12.68 7.47 -18.02
C PRO A 320 12.75 9.00 -17.86
N PRO A 321 12.55 9.56 -16.66
CA PRO A 321 12.89 10.96 -16.41
C PRO A 321 14.37 11.22 -16.72
N SER A 322 14.69 12.49 -17.04
CA SER A 322 16.08 12.92 -17.25
C SER A 322 16.98 12.48 -16.09
N LYS A 323 18.22 12.11 -16.41
CA LYS A 323 19.26 11.77 -15.40
C LYS A 323 19.60 12.94 -14.46
N SER A 324 19.20 14.16 -14.81
CA SER A 324 19.34 15.37 -13.98
C SER A 324 18.07 15.74 -13.20
N ALA A 325 16.94 15.06 -13.42
CA ALA A 325 15.70 15.34 -12.70
C ALA A 325 15.72 14.70 -11.31
N GLY A 326 15.20 15.43 -10.31
CA GLY A 326 14.83 14.85 -9.03
C GLY A 326 13.65 13.86 -9.17
N PRO A 327 13.40 13.01 -8.18
CA PRO A 327 12.25 12.11 -8.22
C PRO A 327 10.95 12.86 -7.87
N GLY A 328 9.81 12.28 -8.26
CA GLY A 328 8.49 12.90 -8.06
C GLY A 328 8.01 12.89 -6.60
N PRO A 329 6.82 13.47 -6.35
CA PRO A 329 6.30 13.68 -4.99
C PRO A 329 6.13 12.41 -4.14
N ALA A 330 6.02 11.23 -4.76
CA ALA A 330 6.01 9.94 -4.05
C ALA A 330 7.31 9.63 -3.29
N TYR A 331 8.43 10.26 -3.67
CA TYR A 331 9.78 9.87 -3.25
C TYR A 331 10.49 10.93 -2.40
N SER A 332 10.27 12.21 -2.71
CA SER A 332 10.93 13.35 -2.06
C SER A 332 9.88 14.41 -1.71
N PRO A 333 9.83 14.92 -0.47
CA PRO A 333 8.87 15.94 -0.05
C PRO A 333 8.89 17.19 -0.93
N GLN A 334 7.75 17.45 -1.57
CA GLN A 334 7.47 18.61 -2.43
C GLN A 334 5.93 18.80 -2.48
N PRO A 335 5.38 19.78 -3.22
CA PRO A 335 3.93 19.86 -3.41
C PRO A 335 3.36 18.57 -4.00
N LEU A 336 2.16 18.19 -3.56
CA LEU A 336 1.48 16.92 -3.87
C LEU A 336 2.14 15.65 -3.30
N THR A 337 3.16 15.75 -2.44
CA THR A 337 3.60 14.62 -1.60
C THR A 337 2.54 14.32 -0.54
N PHE A 338 2.15 13.05 -0.39
CA PHE A 338 1.29 12.59 0.70
C PHE A 338 2.01 12.75 2.06
N THR A 339 1.38 13.42 3.02
CA THR A 339 1.97 13.78 4.33
C THR A 339 1.59 12.79 5.41
N GLY A 340 0.33 12.38 5.46
CA GLY A 340 -0.20 11.41 6.42
C GLY A 340 -1.61 10.98 6.05
N PHE A 341 -2.19 10.08 6.84
CA PHE A 341 -3.60 9.73 6.73
C PHE A 341 -4.22 9.43 8.09
N THR A 342 -5.54 9.61 8.17
CA THR A 342 -6.38 9.13 9.26
C THR A 342 -7.26 8.00 8.74
N GLN A 343 -7.19 6.84 9.40
CA GLN A 343 -8.03 5.69 9.13
C GLN A 343 -9.23 5.73 10.08
N TYR A 344 -10.43 5.70 9.50
CA TYR A 344 -11.69 5.61 10.21
C TYR A 344 -12.33 4.24 10.04
N TYR A 345 -13.09 3.80 11.03
CA TYR A 345 -13.89 2.58 10.98
C TYR A 345 -15.25 2.78 11.67
N ALA A 346 -16.25 1.99 11.25
CA ALA A 346 -17.56 1.94 11.88
C ALA A 346 -17.68 0.61 12.65
N ASN A 347 -17.52 0.67 13.97
CA ASN A 347 -17.58 -0.50 14.85
C ASN A 347 -19.01 -1.07 14.92
N LEU A 348 -19.36 -1.93 13.96
CA LEU A 348 -20.71 -2.53 13.86
C LEU A 348 -21.11 -3.38 15.07
N THR A 349 -20.15 -3.86 15.88
CA THR A 349 -20.49 -4.54 17.14
C THR A 349 -21.08 -3.55 18.14
N ARG A 350 -20.44 -2.40 18.34
CA ARG A 350 -20.95 -1.33 19.22
C ARG A 350 -22.18 -0.63 18.62
N ILE A 351 -22.20 -0.39 17.31
CA ILE A 351 -23.32 0.30 16.64
C ILE A 351 -24.59 -0.56 16.70
N ASN A 352 -24.51 -1.87 16.41
CA ASN A 352 -25.70 -2.72 16.45
C ASN A 352 -26.27 -2.86 17.87
N ASN A 353 -25.43 -2.79 18.92
CA ASN A 353 -25.84 -2.77 20.35
C ASN A 353 -26.59 -4.03 20.86
N ASP A 354 -26.91 -4.96 19.97
CA ASP A 354 -27.89 -6.03 20.18
C ASP A 354 -27.29 -7.33 20.71
N ILE A 355 -25.99 -7.43 21.07
CA ILE A 355 -25.38 -8.71 21.51
C ILE A 355 -24.95 -8.62 22.99
N ALA A 356 -25.33 -9.62 23.78
CA ALA A 356 -24.88 -9.73 25.17
C ALA A 356 -23.45 -10.28 25.28
N PRO A 357 -22.64 -9.83 26.26
CA PRO A 357 -21.54 -10.64 26.75
C PRO A 357 -22.12 -11.93 27.34
N SER A 358 -21.47 -13.04 27.03
CA SER A 358 -21.77 -14.34 27.62
C SER A 358 -20.47 -15.13 27.64
N ASP A 359 -19.92 -15.29 28.83
CA ASP A 359 -18.58 -15.86 29.05
C ASP A 359 -18.60 -17.40 29.14
N HIS A 360 -19.80 -17.97 29.24
CA HIS A 360 -20.06 -19.40 29.13
C HIS A 360 -21.19 -19.69 28.15
N ASP A 361 -20.84 -20.20 26.97
CA ASP A 361 -21.73 -21.01 26.11
C ASP A 361 -20.86 -21.88 25.19
N GLU A 362 -21.01 -23.21 25.27
CA GLU A 362 -20.29 -24.15 24.41
C GLU A 362 -20.93 -24.21 23.01
N VAL A 363 -20.12 -24.12 21.96
CA VAL A 363 -20.61 -24.20 20.57
C VAL A 363 -21.10 -25.61 20.27
N ARG A 364 -22.40 -25.75 19.94
CA ARG A 364 -22.95 -26.95 19.30
C ARG A 364 -22.89 -26.81 17.79
N GLU A 365 -22.30 -27.79 17.11
CA GLU A 365 -22.06 -27.78 15.66
C GLU A 365 -23.25 -28.36 14.85
N ASP A 366 -24.48 -28.08 15.28
CA ASP A 366 -25.69 -28.76 14.78
C ASP A 366 -26.50 -27.89 13.78
N GLU A 367 -26.57 -28.34 12.53
CA GLU A 367 -27.51 -27.99 11.43
C GLU A 367 -27.59 -26.54 10.88
N ALA A 368 -26.94 -26.31 9.72
CA ALA A 368 -27.57 -25.65 8.55
C ALA A 368 -26.76 -25.91 7.25
N ASP A 369 -27.25 -26.77 6.36
CA ASP A 369 -26.54 -27.15 5.12
C ASP A 369 -26.76 -26.13 3.99
N ILE A 370 -26.03 -25.00 4.09
CA ILE A 370 -25.94 -23.93 3.09
C ILE A 370 -24.45 -23.62 2.86
N ASP A 371 -24.07 -23.27 1.63
CA ASP A 371 -22.68 -22.93 1.27
C ASP A 371 -22.19 -21.62 1.95
N LEU A 372 -21.80 -21.76 3.21
CA LEU A 372 -21.30 -20.69 4.08
C LEU A 372 -19.84 -20.29 3.79
N SER A 373 -19.19 -20.89 2.78
CA SER A 373 -17.77 -20.62 2.45
C SER A 373 -17.47 -19.15 2.08
N ARG A 374 -18.50 -18.36 1.79
CA ARG A 374 -18.41 -16.98 1.28
C ARG A 374 -18.93 -15.90 2.23
N TRP A 375 -19.56 -16.28 3.35
CA TRP A 375 -20.10 -15.34 4.34
C TRP A 375 -19.47 -15.61 5.70
N ASN A 376 -18.59 -14.72 6.16
CA ASN A 376 -18.15 -14.71 7.55
C ASN A 376 -19.32 -14.20 8.42
N PRO A 377 -19.95 -15.03 9.27
CA PRO A 377 -21.06 -14.58 10.09
C PRO A 377 -20.60 -13.75 11.32
N GLY A 378 -19.29 -13.55 11.48
CA GLY A 378 -18.70 -12.72 12.52
C GLY A 378 -18.60 -13.41 13.88
N LYS A 379 -18.00 -12.71 14.85
CA LYS A 379 -17.77 -13.18 16.23
C LYS A 379 -19.06 -13.38 17.06
N HIS A 380 -20.21 -13.09 16.47
CA HIS A 380 -21.52 -13.11 17.12
C HIS A 380 -22.49 -14.09 16.44
N HIS A 381 -22.01 -14.95 15.53
CA HIS A 381 -22.81 -16.04 14.96
C HIS A 381 -23.37 -16.93 16.07
N GLY A 382 -24.65 -17.30 15.97
CA GLY A 382 -25.34 -18.10 16.98
C GLY A 382 -25.65 -17.38 18.31
N LYS A 383 -25.06 -16.22 18.59
CA LYS A 383 -25.40 -15.44 19.78
C LYS A 383 -26.82 -14.87 19.67
N LYS A 384 -27.62 -15.05 20.72
CA LYS A 384 -28.97 -14.48 20.81
C LYS A 384 -28.88 -12.96 21.02
N PRO A 385 -29.82 -12.18 20.45
CA PRO A 385 -29.84 -10.75 20.70
C PRO A 385 -30.25 -10.43 22.15
N LYS A 386 -29.70 -9.36 22.69
CA LYS A 386 -29.99 -8.78 24.02
C LYS A 386 -31.42 -8.23 24.13
N HIS A 387 -32.04 -7.93 23.00
CA HIS A 387 -33.35 -7.27 22.91
C HIS A 387 -34.23 -7.93 21.83
N ASP A 388 -35.53 -8.12 22.12
CA ASP A 388 -36.53 -8.62 21.15
C ASP A 388 -36.75 -7.71 19.94
N LYS A 389 -36.24 -6.48 20.02
CA LYS A 389 -36.26 -5.48 18.94
C LYS A 389 -34.87 -4.84 18.88
N PRO A 390 -34.26 -4.72 17.69
CA PRO A 390 -32.99 -4.03 17.51
C PRO A 390 -33.01 -2.63 18.12
N SER A 391 -31.98 -2.30 18.91
CA SER A 391 -31.83 -0.98 19.56
C SER A 391 -30.45 -0.38 19.29
N PRO A 392 -30.09 -0.16 18.01
CA PRO A 392 -28.75 0.29 17.62
C PRO A 392 -28.43 1.70 18.16
N ASN A 393 -27.15 1.90 18.44
CA ASN A 393 -26.56 3.21 18.73
C ASN A 393 -26.47 4.04 17.44
N GLU A 394 -26.22 5.35 17.57
CA GLU A 394 -26.06 6.24 16.42
C GLU A 394 -24.90 5.78 15.51
N PHE A 395 -25.14 5.72 14.19
CA PHE A 395 -24.14 5.30 13.23
C PHE A 395 -23.09 6.40 13.05
N ALA A 396 -21.89 6.17 13.58
CA ALA A 396 -20.75 7.06 13.45
C ALA A 396 -19.49 6.30 13.02
N TYR A 397 -18.63 6.99 12.27
CA TYR A 397 -17.24 6.58 12.05
C TYR A 397 -16.37 7.13 13.19
N GLU A 398 -15.52 6.27 13.75
CA GLU A 398 -14.51 6.65 14.74
C GLU A 398 -13.09 6.44 14.17
N VAL A 399 -12.09 7.09 14.76
CA VAL A 399 -10.69 6.94 14.33
C VAL A 399 -10.16 5.58 14.80
N GLU A 400 -9.63 4.79 13.88
CA GLU A 400 -8.91 3.55 14.20
C GLU A 400 -7.44 3.83 14.53
N TYR A 401 -6.79 4.64 13.68
CA TYR A 401 -5.45 5.20 13.88
C TYR A 401 -5.20 6.38 12.93
N ASP A 402 -4.23 7.22 13.26
CA ASP A 402 -3.69 8.24 12.36
C ASP A 402 -2.16 8.09 12.26
N THR A 403 -1.56 8.45 11.13
CA THR A 403 -0.11 8.30 10.93
C THR A 403 0.74 9.42 11.52
N PHE A 404 0.13 10.52 11.96
CA PHE A 404 0.83 11.73 12.44
C PHE A 404 1.27 11.57 13.90
N ASN A 405 0.43 10.95 14.74
CA ASN A 405 0.65 10.75 16.17
C ASN A 405 1.09 9.32 16.53
N ASP A 406 1.24 8.42 15.55
CA ASP A 406 1.54 7.01 15.77
C ASP A 406 2.90 6.79 16.47
N LYS A 407 2.84 6.51 17.79
CA LYS A 407 4.01 6.24 18.64
C LYS A 407 4.82 4.98 18.25
N ILE A 408 4.29 4.10 17.39
CA ILE A 408 4.87 2.80 17.02
C ILE A 408 5.51 2.85 15.63
N TYR A 409 4.80 3.37 14.62
CA TYR A 409 5.30 3.55 13.26
C TYR A 409 6.22 4.78 13.14
N LYS A 410 5.87 5.90 13.79
CA LYS A 410 6.58 7.18 13.73
C LYS A 410 6.91 7.66 12.30
N LEU A 411 5.95 7.52 11.37
CA LEU A 411 6.06 8.01 9.99
C LEU A 411 6.10 9.55 9.99
N LYS A 412 7.06 10.13 9.26
CA LYS A 412 7.21 11.59 9.09
C LYS A 412 6.54 12.13 7.83
N ASP A 413 6.39 11.25 6.85
CA ASP A 413 5.73 11.45 5.57
C ASP A 413 5.28 10.08 5.03
N LEU A 414 4.49 10.08 3.96
CA LEU A 414 4.06 8.87 3.27
C LEU A 414 4.90 8.58 2.02
N THR A 415 6.17 9.00 1.98
CA THR A 415 7.05 8.70 0.84
C THR A 415 7.38 7.21 0.75
N VAL A 416 7.71 6.76 -0.46
CA VAL A 416 8.19 5.39 -0.74
C VAL A 416 9.33 5.00 0.20
N ARG A 417 10.23 5.93 0.56
CA ARG A 417 11.33 5.64 1.48
C ARG A 417 10.84 5.37 2.91
N SER A 418 9.92 6.18 3.44
CA SER A 418 9.34 5.98 4.76
C SER A 418 8.61 4.62 4.86
N PHE A 419 7.87 4.24 3.81
CA PHE A 419 7.25 2.90 3.73
C PHE A 419 8.26 1.75 3.58
N VAL A 420 9.38 1.94 2.88
CA VAL A 420 10.47 0.94 2.82
C VAL A 420 11.17 0.80 4.19
N GLU A 421 11.31 1.89 4.95
CA GLU A 421 11.86 1.88 6.32
C GLU A 421 10.91 1.18 7.31
N LEU A 422 9.59 1.41 7.20
CA LEU A 422 8.56 0.67 7.95
C LEU A 422 8.52 -0.82 7.58
N ALA A 423 8.43 -1.14 6.29
CA ALA A 423 8.39 -2.52 5.79
C ALA A 423 9.61 -3.32 6.23
N HIS A 424 10.82 -2.79 6.05
CA HIS A 424 12.05 -3.43 6.52
C HIS A 424 11.99 -3.75 8.02
N THR A 425 11.42 -2.84 8.83
CA THR A 425 11.26 -2.99 10.29
C THR A 425 10.25 -4.08 10.65
N ILE A 426 9.10 -4.13 9.99
CA ILE A 426 8.13 -5.24 10.11
C ILE A 426 8.78 -6.57 9.71
N GLY A 427 9.56 -6.58 8.62
CA GLY A 427 10.31 -7.73 8.13
C GLY A 427 11.29 -8.32 9.16
N GLN A 428 11.85 -7.50 10.07
CA GLN A 428 12.76 -8.00 11.12
C GLN A 428 12.06 -8.86 12.19
N ALA A 429 10.72 -8.92 12.23
CA ALA A 429 9.99 -9.87 13.05
C ALA A 429 10.04 -11.30 12.47
N SER A 430 10.20 -11.48 11.14
CA SER A 430 10.24 -12.80 10.51
C SER A 430 11.45 -13.62 10.92
N ALA A 431 11.25 -14.93 11.10
CA ALA A 431 12.34 -15.89 11.24
C ALA A 431 13.32 -15.87 10.05
N LYS A 432 12.84 -15.56 8.83
CA LYS A 432 13.62 -15.51 7.59
C LYS A 432 14.63 -14.34 7.55
N ALA A 433 14.45 -13.29 8.36
CA ALA A 433 15.41 -12.17 8.46
C ALA A 433 16.83 -12.62 8.86
N LYS A 434 16.94 -13.70 9.65
CA LYS A 434 18.24 -14.32 10.01
C LYS A 434 18.97 -14.94 8.80
N ALA A 435 18.25 -15.33 7.75
CA ALA A 435 18.81 -16.01 6.59
C ALA A 435 19.35 -15.00 5.57
N GLY A 436 18.58 -13.94 5.28
CA GLY A 436 19.04 -12.85 4.39
C GLY A 436 20.32 -12.19 4.87
N ALA A 437 20.46 -12.00 6.19
CA ALA A 437 21.68 -11.47 6.81
C ALA A 437 22.94 -12.35 6.62
N ARG A 438 22.80 -13.64 6.32
CA ARG A 438 23.95 -14.55 6.12
C ARG A 438 24.52 -14.53 4.70
N GLY A 439 23.83 -13.90 3.75
CA GLY A 439 24.30 -13.70 2.37
C GLY A 439 24.77 -12.26 2.08
N MET A 440 25.01 -11.46 3.11
CA MET A 440 25.21 -10.02 2.99
C MET A 440 26.27 -9.57 4.01
N ASP A 441 27.46 -9.15 3.55
CA ASP A 441 28.65 -8.94 4.39
C ASP A 441 28.38 -8.11 5.65
N ASP A 442 28.76 -8.65 6.82
CA ASP A 442 28.66 -8.01 8.14
C ASP A 442 29.63 -6.81 8.25
N GLU A 443 29.18 -5.62 7.84
CA GLU A 443 29.77 -4.35 8.29
C GLU A 443 29.04 -3.90 9.58
N ASP A 444 29.71 -4.05 10.74
CA ASP A 444 29.31 -3.39 11.99
C ASP A 444 29.34 -1.85 11.78
N ASP A 445 28.22 -1.18 12.04
CA ASP A 445 28.09 0.29 12.16
C ASP A 445 27.17 0.55 13.36
N ASP A 446 27.68 1.24 14.39
CA ASP A 446 26.92 1.55 15.61
C ASP A 446 25.76 2.52 15.34
N TYR A 447 24.69 2.37 16.12
CA TYR A 447 23.58 3.30 16.20
C TYR A 447 23.51 3.76 17.65
N GLU A 448 23.98 4.98 17.90
CA GLU A 448 23.44 5.81 18.97
C GLU A 448 22.06 6.27 18.50
N GLU A 449 21.04 5.98 19.29
CA GLU A 449 19.64 6.32 19.07
C GLU A 449 19.26 7.22 20.25
N ASP A 450 18.89 8.48 19.98
CA ASP A 450 18.71 9.51 21.01
C ASP A 450 17.64 9.06 22.02
N SER A 451 18.09 8.78 23.25
CA SER A 451 17.29 8.12 24.29
C SER A 451 16.69 9.13 25.26
N GLU A 452 15.93 10.09 24.75
CA GLU A 452 14.95 10.79 25.58
C GLU A 452 13.79 9.84 25.83
N GLY A 453 13.72 9.35 27.08
CA GLY A 453 12.88 8.23 27.47
C GLY A 453 11.48 8.64 27.87
N ASP A 454 10.51 7.87 27.39
CA ASP A 454 9.22 7.63 28.03
C ASP A 454 8.95 6.13 27.89
N ASP A 455 9.61 5.33 28.73
CA ASP A 455 9.29 3.91 28.95
C ASP A 455 8.11 3.83 29.95
N SER A 456 7.01 4.53 29.65
CA SER A 456 5.69 4.15 30.16
C SER A 456 5.34 2.80 29.54
N ASP A 457 5.46 1.72 30.32
CA ASP A 457 4.78 0.47 29.99
C ASP A 457 3.28 0.74 30.13
N PHE A 458 2.68 1.20 29.03
CA PHE A 458 1.26 1.03 28.78
C PHE A 458 1.03 -0.48 28.70
N ASP A 459 0.59 -1.03 29.83
CA ASP A 459 -0.10 -2.31 29.84
C ASP A 459 -1.35 -2.25 28.95
N TYR A 460 -1.88 -3.41 28.62
CA TYR A 460 -3.14 -3.52 27.91
C TYR A 460 -4.21 -3.56 28.98
N ASP A 461 -5.07 -2.54 29.05
CA ASP A 461 -6.12 -2.44 30.06
C ASP A 461 -6.91 -3.77 30.14
N GLU A 462 -6.77 -4.47 31.25
CA GLU A 462 -7.37 -5.79 31.56
C GLU A 462 -8.21 -5.68 32.85
N ASP A 463 -8.80 -4.49 33.07
CA ASP A 463 -9.56 -4.08 34.25
C ASP A 463 -10.93 -3.46 33.86
N GLU A 464 -11.98 -4.27 33.78
CA GLU A 464 -13.39 -3.86 33.98
C GLU A 464 -14.23 -5.13 34.23
N ALA A 465 -14.40 -5.52 35.51
CA ALA A 465 -15.53 -6.26 36.11
C ALA A 465 -15.12 -7.15 37.31
N GLU A 466 -14.86 -6.55 38.48
CA GLU A 466 -15.20 -7.14 39.77
C GLU A 466 -16.04 -6.10 40.53
N ASP A 467 -17.32 -6.40 40.75
CA ASP A 467 -18.28 -5.57 41.52
C ASP A 467 -18.26 -6.02 43.00
N ASP A 468 -18.48 -5.08 43.93
CA ASP A 468 -18.58 -5.37 45.37
C ASP A 468 -19.85 -6.18 45.72
N GLU A 469 -19.71 -7.34 46.37
CA GLU A 469 -20.72 -7.89 47.31
C GLU A 469 -20.01 -8.46 48.56
N ASP A 470 -20.48 -8.07 49.75
CA ASP A 470 -19.98 -8.53 51.06
C ASP A 470 -20.48 -9.97 51.40
N ASP A 471 -19.73 -10.72 52.21
CA ASP A 471 -20.23 -11.30 53.49
C ASP A 471 -19.16 -12.17 54.23
N GLU A 472 -19.07 -11.96 55.56
CA GLU A 472 -18.89 -12.92 56.69
C GLU A 472 -18.09 -14.24 56.44
N ASP A 473 -16.97 -14.58 57.11
CA ASP A 473 -16.81 -14.79 58.58
C ASP A 473 -15.37 -15.21 59.03
N ASP A 474 -15.14 -15.08 60.35
CA ASP A 474 -14.30 -15.86 61.29
C ASP A 474 -12.74 -15.97 61.28
N GLU A 475 -12.19 -15.43 62.38
CA GLU A 475 -11.24 -16.00 63.37
C GLU A 475 -9.70 -16.12 63.14
N ASP A 476 -9.01 -15.47 64.10
CA ASP A 476 -7.83 -15.90 64.90
C ASP A 476 -6.36 -15.86 64.38
N ASP A 477 -5.64 -14.89 64.97
CA ASP A 477 -4.47 -15.06 65.87
C ASP A 477 -2.98 -14.90 65.43
N GLU A 478 -2.29 -14.18 66.33
CA GLU A 478 -0.89 -14.28 66.83
C GLU A 478 0.34 -14.08 65.89
N ASP A 479 0.79 -12.81 65.82
CA ASP A 479 2.00 -12.28 66.49
C ASP A 479 3.48 -12.57 66.05
N GLU A 480 4.35 -11.69 66.60
CA GLU A 480 5.82 -11.69 66.76
C GLU A 480 6.79 -11.51 65.55
N ASP A 481 7.18 -10.22 65.39
CA ASP A 481 8.56 -9.70 65.56
C ASP A 481 9.71 -9.90 64.54
N GLY A 482 10.53 -8.84 64.39
CA GLY A 482 11.90 -8.94 63.82
C GLY A 482 12.52 -7.69 63.16
N ALA A 483 12.88 -6.64 63.93
CA ALA A 483 13.81 -5.56 63.50
C ALA A 483 15.26 -6.08 63.30
N GLY A 484 16.26 -5.37 62.73
CA GLY A 484 16.46 -4.01 62.17
C GLY A 484 17.68 -4.03 61.20
N GLU A 485 18.11 -3.00 60.46
CA GLU A 485 18.59 -1.65 60.87
C GLU A 485 19.82 -1.72 61.81
N GLU A 486 21.00 -1.11 61.58
CA GLU A 486 21.53 -0.10 60.62
C GLU A 486 22.98 -0.50 60.14
N GLU A 487 23.59 0.01 59.04
CA GLU A 487 24.63 1.09 58.89
C GLU A 487 25.95 0.88 59.72
N ASP A 488 27.19 1.27 59.32
CA ASP A 488 27.67 2.46 58.57
C ASP A 488 29.13 2.33 57.97
N GLU A 489 29.74 3.44 57.45
CA GLU A 489 31.11 3.59 56.82
C GLU A 489 32.33 3.39 57.79
N GLU A 490 33.66 3.38 57.46
CA GLU A 490 34.63 3.84 56.41
C GLU A 490 35.76 2.75 56.20
N ASP A 491 36.87 2.86 55.42
CA ASP A 491 37.23 3.28 54.02
C ASP A 491 38.72 2.80 53.74
N GLU A 492 39.43 3.38 52.74
CA GLU A 492 40.87 3.28 52.35
C GLU A 492 41.40 2.11 51.45
N ASP A 493 41.86 2.50 50.26
CA ASP A 493 43.08 2.13 49.53
C ASP A 493 43.59 0.66 49.37
N GLY A 494 43.79 0.22 48.12
CA GLY A 494 44.81 -0.81 47.84
C GLY A 494 44.86 -1.53 46.48
N GLN A 495 45.74 -1.07 45.58
CA GLN A 495 46.45 -1.83 44.52
C GLN A 495 45.67 -2.52 43.37
N VAL A 496 46.28 -2.41 42.18
CA VAL A 496 45.88 -3.08 40.93
C VAL A 496 46.62 -4.40 40.78
N GLU A 497 45.91 -5.52 40.63
CA GLU A 497 46.41 -6.71 39.94
C GLU A 497 45.39 -7.23 38.90
N SER A 498 45.87 -8.03 37.96
CA SER A 498 45.19 -8.29 36.68
C SER A 498 44.07 -9.33 36.77
N ASN A 499 42.94 -9.07 36.10
CA ASN A 499 41.97 -10.13 35.78
C ASN A 499 41.46 -10.05 34.33
N THR A 500 41.85 -11.03 33.51
CA THR A 500 41.43 -11.19 32.12
C THR A 500 39.99 -11.71 32.01
N ALA A 501 39.00 -10.83 32.12
CA ALA A 501 37.59 -11.15 31.90
C ALA A 501 37.13 -10.87 30.45
N GLY A 502 36.41 -11.82 29.84
CA GLY A 502 36.12 -11.81 28.41
C GLY A 502 34.97 -10.89 27.97
N LYS A 503 35.17 -10.11 26.89
CA LYS A 503 34.12 -9.34 26.20
C LYS A 503 33.09 -10.24 25.47
N LYS A 504 32.25 -10.98 26.20
CA LYS A 504 31.12 -11.78 25.68
C LYS A 504 29.81 -11.49 26.44
N GLY A 505 29.31 -10.25 26.33
CA GLY A 505 28.04 -9.83 26.95
C GLY A 505 27.17 -8.90 26.10
N LYS A 506 27.66 -7.68 25.79
CA LYS A 506 26.81 -6.59 25.25
C LYS A 506 26.09 -6.88 23.91
N LYS A 507 26.66 -7.65 22.96
CA LYS A 507 25.97 -7.99 21.68
C LYS A 507 24.69 -8.85 21.87
N GLY A 508 24.41 -9.36 23.07
CA GLY A 508 23.18 -10.11 23.40
C GLY A 508 21.94 -9.24 23.64
N LYS A 509 21.98 -8.30 24.61
CA LYS A 509 20.82 -7.48 25.02
C LYS A 509 20.21 -6.70 23.85
N GLY A 510 21.03 -5.98 23.07
CA GLY A 510 20.55 -5.21 21.91
C GLY A 510 19.87 -6.04 20.82
N LYS A 511 20.30 -7.30 20.61
CA LYS A 511 19.64 -8.22 19.64
C LYS A 511 18.32 -8.82 20.16
N LYS A 512 18.07 -8.80 21.49
CA LYS A 512 16.73 -9.06 22.05
C LYS A 512 15.83 -7.82 21.89
N GLY A 513 16.30 -6.64 22.29
CA GLY A 513 15.53 -5.38 22.22
C GLY A 513 15.01 -5.05 20.81
N LYS A 514 15.89 -5.11 19.79
CA LYS A 514 15.48 -4.85 18.39
C LYS A 514 14.42 -5.82 17.86
N LYS A 515 14.28 -7.02 18.46
CA LYS A 515 13.17 -7.94 18.16
C LYS A 515 11.88 -7.64 18.95
N LYS A 516 11.95 -7.18 20.22
CA LYS A 516 10.74 -6.67 20.93
C LYS A 516 10.14 -5.51 20.12
N LYS A 517 10.97 -4.57 19.66
CA LYS A 517 10.58 -3.45 18.77
C LYS A 517 9.95 -3.94 17.45
N ALA A 518 10.63 -4.77 16.67
CA ALA A 518 10.10 -5.30 15.41
C ALA A 518 8.78 -6.09 15.59
N ARG A 519 8.63 -6.87 16.67
CA ARG A 519 7.40 -7.61 16.97
C ARG A 519 6.24 -6.70 17.40
N LYS A 520 6.50 -5.61 18.15
CA LYS A 520 5.49 -4.59 18.48
C LYS A 520 4.96 -3.94 17.19
N VAL A 521 5.85 -3.55 16.27
CA VAL A 521 5.47 -2.99 14.96
C VAL A 521 4.71 -3.99 14.09
N TRP A 522 5.07 -5.27 14.08
CA TRP A 522 4.31 -6.32 13.37
C TRP A 522 2.90 -6.53 13.93
N LEU A 523 2.74 -6.62 15.26
CA LEU A 523 1.42 -6.79 15.87
C LEU A 523 0.51 -5.57 15.66
N HIS A 524 1.09 -4.37 15.70
CA HIS A 524 0.39 -3.12 15.35
C HIS A 524 -0.11 -3.13 13.90
N PHE A 525 0.76 -3.52 12.96
CA PHE A 525 0.39 -3.72 11.56
C PHE A 525 -0.69 -4.78 11.37
N ALA A 526 -0.60 -5.91 12.06
CA ALA A 526 -1.60 -6.97 11.95
C ALA A 526 -2.96 -6.59 12.59
N LYS A 527 -2.97 -5.76 13.64
CA LYS A 527 -4.21 -5.20 14.23
C LYS A 527 -4.97 -4.38 13.18
N HIS A 528 -4.29 -3.41 12.59
CA HIS A 528 -4.90 -2.49 11.62
C HIS A 528 -5.23 -3.17 10.28
N ALA A 529 -4.44 -4.16 9.86
CA ALA A 529 -4.76 -4.96 8.68
C ALA A 529 -6.14 -5.62 8.76
N PHE A 530 -6.55 -6.08 9.94
CA PHE A 530 -7.88 -6.65 10.16
C PHE A 530 -8.88 -5.65 10.75
N VAL A 531 -8.66 -4.33 10.55
CA VAL A 531 -9.54 -3.23 11.00
C VAL A 531 -9.94 -3.40 12.48
N SER A 532 -8.94 -3.72 13.32
CA SER A 532 -9.09 -3.96 14.76
C SER A 532 -10.09 -5.07 15.17
N THR A 533 -10.58 -5.90 14.24
CA THR A 533 -11.54 -6.99 14.53
C THR A 533 -10.93 -8.22 15.24
N ARG A 534 -9.61 -8.40 15.13
CA ARG A 534 -8.86 -9.53 15.71
C ARG A 534 -8.24 -9.14 17.06
N SER A 535 -8.45 -9.98 18.08
CA SER A 535 -7.87 -9.80 19.41
C SER A 535 -6.36 -10.00 19.42
N VAL A 536 -5.70 -9.44 20.44
CA VAL A 536 -4.26 -9.60 20.64
C VAL A 536 -3.86 -11.09 20.77
N LYS A 537 -4.73 -11.96 21.30
CA LYS A 537 -4.53 -13.41 21.41
C LYS A 537 -4.54 -14.11 20.03
N GLU A 538 -5.49 -13.74 19.16
CA GLU A 538 -5.54 -14.20 17.77
C GLU A 538 -4.30 -13.72 16.97
N LEU A 539 -3.94 -12.44 17.08
CA LEU A 539 -2.79 -11.86 16.38
C LEU A 539 -1.45 -12.44 16.84
N LYS A 540 -1.30 -12.75 18.14
CA LYS A 540 -0.17 -13.52 18.69
C LYS A 540 -0.11 -14.97 18.16
N GLY A 541 -1.23 -15.50 17.63
CA GLY A 541 -1.34 -16.82 17.00
C GLY A 541 -0.78 -16.89 15.57
N ILE A 542 -0.93 -15.82 14.78
CA ILE A 542 -0.40 -15.65 13.39
C ILE A 542 1.16 -15.71 13.35
N ASP A 543 1.80 -15.75 14.51
CA ASP A 543 3.25 -15.74 14.70
C ASP A 543 3.87 -17.12 15.03
N LYS A 544 3.05 -18.18 15.11
CA LYS A 544 3.45 -19.55 15.50
C LYS A 544 3.64 -20.47 14.29
#